data_AF-A0AAU7VKS4-F1
#
_entry.id   AF-A0AAU7VKS4-F1
#
_cell.length_a   1.000
_cell.length_b   1.000
_cell.length_c   1.000
_cell.angle_alpha   90.00
_cell.angle_beta   90.00
_cell.angle_gamma   90.00
#
_symmetry.space_group_name_H-M   'P 1'
#
loop_
_entity.id
_entity.type
_entity.pdbx_description
1 polymer ?
#
loop_
_entity_poly.entity_id
_entity_poly.type
_entity_poly.pdbx_seq_one_letter_code
_entity_poly.pdbx_strand_id
1 'polypeptide(L)'
;MIGNHYASKLSELDLEIISHVPQGGNWKNIPEYVPSKRLEQIRQSYKDGKGSRSTYYGRLRSEMPSYTINTYFTRPGNGCHIHYEQNRTLSQREAARLQSFPDSFTFVGSKTAVNNQIGNAVPPLLAYQIAERIPFKGQFVDLFSGAGGLALGFIWSGWKAIVANDIDKYAIETHKINIGEDAILGDINDNEVVAYIVDRCKEAKKKNPHLPLFVLGGPPCQGFSTANTRRGADDYRNWLFKGYSKILEEIKPEGFIFENVTGIFNLEKGKFLEMIRDDLSQHVGSLKIDKLNSVEYGIPQRRERVIIVGGKNEWVDTMKMEPITKNPKFKEECSLHRAISVEDALSDLPKIEPTEDGSDRNYASEPRNVYQQFMRGGLSAEEYLFNIK
;
A
#
# COMPACT_ATOMS: atom_id res chain seq x y z
N MET A 1 11.09 -1.03 -20.83
CA MET A 1 11.98 -0.50 -19.77
C MET A 1 11.37 -0.87 -18.43
N ILE A 2 12.16 -1.40 -17.49
CA ILE A 2 11.69 -1.85 -16.17
C ILE A 2 12.07 -0.76 -15.16
N GLY A 3 11.36 0.37 -15.20
CA GLY A 3 11.73 1.54 -14.39
C GLY A 3 11.83 1.25 -12.90
N ASN A 4 12.73 1.94 -12.20
CA ASN A 4 12.99 1.82 -10.75
C ASN A 4 13.50 0.43 -10.31
N HIS A 5 14.16 -0.33 -11.20
CA HIS A 5 14.73 -1.64 -10.86
C HIS A 5 16.18 -1.54 -10.40
N TYR A 6 16.39 -0.87 -9.27
CA TYR A 6 17.72 -0.61 -8.69
C TYR A 6 17.93 -1.34 -7.36
N ALA A 7 19.10 -1.95 -7.18
CA ALA A 7 19.51 -2.58 -5.92
C ALA A 7 20.27 -1.59 -5.03
N SER A 8 19.83 -1.43 -3.78
CA SER A 8 20.49 -0.52 -2.85
C SER A 8 21.91 -0.94 -2.49
N LYS A 9 22.79 0.05 -2.27
CA LYS A 9 24.11 -0.19 -1.71
C LYS A 9 23.97 -0.78 -0.31
N LEU A 10 24.70 -1.86 -0.06
CA LEU A 10 24.83 -2.50 1.25
C LEU A 10 26.25 -2.29 1.77
N SER A 11 26.39 -2.19 3.10
CA SER A 11 27.70 -2.22 3.74
C SER A 11 28.30 -3.63 3.67
N GLU A 12 29.62 -3.75 3.86
CA GLU A 12 30.27 -5.07 3.96
C GLU A 12 29.63 -5.92 5.08
N LEU A 13 29.31 -5.29 6.21
CA LEU A 13 28.60 -5.93 7.32
C LEU A 13 27.19 -6.39 6.92
N ASP A 14 26.45 -5.59 6.15
CA ASP A 14 25.12 -6.00 5.67
C ASP A 14 25.22 -7.18 4.69
N LEU A 15 26.23 -7.19 3.82
CA LEU A 15 26.47 -8.30 2.89
C LEU A 15 26.83 -9.58 3.66
N GLU A 16 27.73 -9.49 4.64
CA GLU A 16 28.06 -10.61 5.55
C GLU A 16 26.81 -11.13 6.25
N ILE A 17 26.02 -10.24 6.85
CA ILE A 17 24.76 -10.58 7.53
C ILE A 17 23.81 -11.33 6.60
N ILE A 18 23.52 -10.77 5.42
CA ILE A 18 22.53 -11.34 4.48
C ILE A 18 22.98 -12.72 3.99
N SER A 19 24.29 -12.93 3.83
CA SER A 19 24.88 -14.20 3.36
C SER A 19 24.53 -15.38 4.27
N HIS A 20 24.34 -15.14 5.57
CA HIS A 20 23.99 -16.17 6.55
C HIS A 20 22.50 -16.48 6.64
N VAL A 21 21.64 -15.65 6.03
CA VAL A 21 20.19 -15.81 6.14
C VAL A 21 19.69 -16.67 4.98
N PRO A 22 19.27 -17.94 5.19
CA PRO A 22 18.67 -18.75 4.13
C PRO A 22 17.23 -18.29 3.82
N GLN A 23 16.60 -18.82 2.77
CA GLN A 23 15.19 -18.53 2.48
C GLN A 23 14.29 -18.81 3.70
N GLY A 24 13.44 -17.85 4.05
CA GLY A 24 12.59 -17.93 5.23
C GLY A 24 13.31 -17.83 6.59
N GLY A 25 14.64 -17.64 6.58
CA GLY A 25 15.45 -17.31 7.73
C GLY A 25 15.33 -15.84 8.13
N ASN A 26 15.95 -15.50 9.26
CA ASN A 26 16.00 -14.15 9.82
C ASN A 26 17.26 -13.94 10.67
N TRP A 27 17.27 -12.91 11.52
CA TRP A 27 18.38 -12.61 12.43
C TRP A 27 18.88 -13.78 13.29
N LYS A 28 18.04 -14.79 13.56
CA LYS A 28 18.42 -16.00 14.32
C LYS A 28 19.42 -16.88 13.58
N ASN A 29 19.51 -16.76 12.26
CA ASN A 29 20.46 -17.51 11.43
C ASN A 29 21.85 -16.87 11.40
N ILE A 30 21.97 -15.61 11.85
CA ILE A 30 23.23 -14.87 11.82
C ILE A 30 24.09 -15.31 13.01
N PRO A 31 25.34 -15.76 12.79
CA PRO A 31 26.25 -16.17 13.86
C PRO A 31 26.54 -15.07 14.88
N GLU A 32 26.92 -15.45 16.10
CA GLU A 32 27.25 -14.48 17.16
C GLU A 32 28.55 -13.71 16.92
N TYR A 33 29.47 -14.26 16.13
CA TYR A 33 30.73 -13.59 15.79
C TYR A 33 30.56 -12.38 14.86
N VAL A 34 29.43 -12.25 14.17
CA VAL A 34 29.17 -11.14 13.25
C VAL A 34 29.03 -9.85 14.07
N PRO A 35 29.89 -8.83 13.87
CA PRO A 35 30.08 -7.73 14.80
C PRO A 35 28.99 -6.64 14.66
N SER A 36 27.75 -6.95 15.07
CA SER A 36 26.61 -6.04 14.98
C SER A 36 25.96 -5.76 16.34
N LYS A 37 26.21 -4.55 16.86
CA LYS A 37 25.54 -4.03 18.08
C LYS A 37 24.01 -4.10 17.99
N ARG A 38 23.45 -3.91 16.79
CA ARG A 38 22.00 -4.02 16.56
C ARG A 38 21.52 -5.45 16.75
N LEU A 39 22.26 -6.45 16.26
CA LEU A 39 21.93 -7.87 16.48
C LEU A 39 22.07 -8.27 17.95
N GLU A 40 23.09 -7.78 18.66
CA GLU A 40 23.24 -7.97 20.10
C GLU A 40 22.00 -7.45 20.86
N GLN A 41 21.56 -6.22 20.56
CA GLN A 41 20.35 -5.63 21.14
C GLN A 41 19.09 -6.45 20.82
N ILE A 42 18.97 -6.97 19.59
CA ILE A 42 17.84 -7.82 19.19
C ILE A 42 17.85 -9.12 19.99
N ARG A 43 19.01 -9.78 20.11
CA ARG A 43 19.21 -11.02 20.88
C ARG A 43 18.87 -10.80 22.36
N GLN A 44 19.35 -9.71 22.96
CA GLN A 44 19.07 -9.37 24.35
C GLN A 44 17.57 -9.10 24.56
N SER A 45 16.96 -8.28 23.71
CA SER A 45 15.52 -7.99 23.78
C SER A 45 14.67 -9.26 23.68
N TYR A 46 15.09 -10.24 22.87
CA TYR A 46 14.41 -11.53 22.75
C TYR A 46 14.58 -12.39 24.00
N LYS A 47 15.79 -12.45 24.57
CA LYS A 47 16.07 -13.14 25.86
C LYS A 47 15.22 -12.56 27.00
N ASP A 48 15.04 -11.24 27.02
CA ASP A 48 14.23 -10.54 28.02
C ASP A 48 12.70 -10.73 27.83
N GLY A 49 12.25 -11.47 26.81
CA GLY A 49 10.82 -11.65 26.52
C GLY A 49 10.09 -10.40 26.02
N LYS A 50 10.82 -9.33 25.66
CA LYS A 50 10.26 -8.02 25.25
C LYS A 50 9.67 -7.99 23.83
N GLY A 51 9.40 -9.16 23.23
CA GLY A 51 8.69 -9.30 21.96
C GLY A 51 9.45 -10.08 20.87
N SER A 52 8.67 -10.60 19.92
CA SER A 52 9.17 -11.37 18.77
C SER A 52 9.53 -10.44 17.61
N ARG A 53 10.84 -10.31 17.32
CA ARG A 53 11.36 -9.61 16.13
C ARG A 53 11.60 -10.59 14.97
N SER A 54 10.70 -11.55 14.78
CA SER A 54 10.88 -12.68 13.85
C SER A 54 11.04 -12.29 12.39
N THR A 55 10.67 -11.06 12.02
CA THR A 55 10.81 -10.54 10.65
C THR A 55 12.13 -9.81 10.40
N TYR A 56 12.88 -9.40 11.42
CA TYR A 56 14.10 -8.59 11.22
C TYR A 56 15.21 -9.38 10.52
N TYR A 57 15.89 -8.73 9.56
CA TYR A 57 16.88 -9.39 8.70
C TYR A 57 16.31 -10.62 8.00
N GLY A 58 15.03 -10.57 7.64
CA GLY A 58 14.33 -11.71 7.06
C GLY A 58 14.60 -11.85 5.56
N ARG A 59 14.80 -13.09 5.10
CA ARG A 59 14.79 -13.42 3.68
C ARG A 59 13.45 -13.98 3.25
N LEU A 60 12.96 -13.45 2.14
CA LEU A 60 11.72 -13.92 1.52
C LEU A 60 11.82 -15.42 1.20
N ARG A 61 10.67 -16.07 1.25
CA ARG A 61 10.47 -17.45 0.75
C ARG A 61 9.90 -17.33 -0.64
N SER A 62 10.47 -18.04 -1.62
CA SER A 62 10.03 -17.94 -3.02
C SER A 62 8.58 -18.39 -3.16
N GLU A 63 8.20 -19.44 -2.43
CA GLU A 63 6.90 -20.11 -2.46
C GLU A 63 5.80 -19.44 -1.63
N MET A 64 6.11 -18.38 -0.88
CA MET A 64 5.16 -17.68 -0.02
C MET A 64 4.95 -16.23 -0.46
N PRO A 65 3.79 -15.62 -0.14
CA PRO A 65 3.60 -14.18 -0.29
C PRO A 65 4.59 -13.38 0.57
N SER A 66 4.96 -12.20 0.08
CA SER A 66 5.84 -11.29 0.80
C SER A 66 5.25 -10.84 2.14
N TYR A 67 6.10 -10.38 3.05
CA TYR A 67 5.65 -9.60 4.21
C TYR A 67 5.29 -8.17 3.76
N THR A 68 4.61 -7.41 4.62
CA THR A 68 4.31 -6.00 4.38
C THR A 68 5.55 -5.21 3.97
N ILE A 69 5.52 -4.65 2.75
CA ILE A 69 6.52 -3.70 2.28
C ILE A 69 6.33 -2.38 3.03
N ASN A 70 7.38 -1.93 3.71
CA ASN A 70 7.41 -0.69 4.50
C ASN A 70 8.39 0.30 3.88
N THR A 71 8.39 1.56 4.32
CA THR A 71 9.23 2.61 3.72
C THR A 71 10.75 2.41 3.83
N TYR A 72 11.20 1.40 4.59
CA TYR A 72 12.60 1.03 4.77
C TYR A 72 12.93 -0.34 4.14
N PHE A 73 12.14 -0.82 3.17
CA PHE A 73 12.32 -2.15 2.56
C PHE A 73 13.71 -2.36 1.93
N THR A 74 14.44 -1.29 1.62
CA THR A 74 15.81 -1.37 1.11
C THR A 74 16.87 -1.61 2.20
N ARG A 75 16.49 -1.63 3.48
CA ARG A 75 17.38 -1.88 4.63
C ARG A 75 17.09 -3.27 5.22
N PRO A 76 18.07 -4.20 5.26
CA PRO A 76 17.82 -5.58 5.67
C PRO A 76 17.33 -5.70 7.12
N GLY A 77 17.82 -4.83 8.01
CA GLY A 77 17.43 -4.82 9.42
C GLY A 77 16.01 -4.32 9.73
N ASN A 78 15.21 -3.98 8.72
CA ASN A 78 13.90 -3.32 8.84
C ASN A 78 12.72 -4.19 8.35
N GLY A 79 12.89 -5.50 8.36
CA GLY A 79 11.83 -6.45 8.03
C GLY A 79 12.35 -7.63 7.21
N CYS A 80 11.44 -8.33 6.54
CA CYS A 80 11.73 -9.48 5.71
C CYS A 80 11.73 -9.05 4.25
N HIS A 81 12.81 -8.39 3.84
CA HIS A 81 12.94 -7.70 2.55
C HIS A 81 14.20 -8.11 1.77
N ILE A 82 14.93 -9.11 2.26
CA ILE A 82 16.04 -9.70 1.49
C ILE A 82 15.42 -10.54 0.37
N HIS A 83 15.91 -10.36 -0.86
CA HIS A 83 15.45 -11.11 -2.03
C HIS A 83 15.58 -12.62 -1.79
N TYR A 84 14.61 -13.42 -2.25
CA TYR A 84 14.58 -14.86 -1.95
C TYR A 84 15.81 -15.61 -2.46
N GLU A 85 16.36 -15.20 -3.60
CA GLU A 85 17.53 -15.84 -4.23
C GLU A 85 18.84 -15.01 -4.17
N GLN A 86 18.75 -13.68 -4.07
CA GLN A 86 19.89 -12.77 -4.31
C GLN A 86 20.37 -12.16 -2.99
N ASN A 87 21.68 -11.94 -2.81
CA ASN A 87 22.25 -11.33 -1.59
C ASN A 87 22.11 -9.80 -1.59
N ARG A 88 20.86 -9.34 -1.70
CA ARG A 88 20.46 -7.93 -1.69
C ARG A 88 19.06 -7.77 -1.11
N THR A 89 18.67 -6.54 -0.83
CA THR A 89 17.27 -6.19 -0.57
C THR A 89 16.48 -6.06 -1.87
N LEU A 90 15.16 -6.00 -1.75
CA LEU A 90 14.27 -5.72 -2.87
C LEU A 90 14.59 -4.36 -3.52
N SER A 91 14.55 -4.33 -4.85
CA SER A 91 14.46 -3.11 -5.64
C SER A 91 13.09 -2.45 -5.48
N GLN A 92 12.99 -1.19 -5.88
CA GLN A 92 11.72 -0.45 -5.84
C GLN A 92 10.69 -1.08 -6.78
N ARG A 93 11.09 -1.51 -8.00
CA ARG A 93 10.20 -2.24 -8.90
C ARG A 93 9.65 -3.51 -8.28
N GLU A 94 10.50 -4.36 -7.69
CA GLU A 94 10.04 -5.61 -7.06
C GLU A 94 9.07 -5.31 -5.91
N ALA A 95 9.36 -4.31 -5.08
CA ALA A 95 8.51 -3.88 -3.97
C ALA A 95 7.16 -3.31 -4.44
N ALA A 96 7.13 -2.57 -5.55
CA ALA A 96 5.92 -2.04 -6.18
C ALA A 96 5.09 -3.18 -6.81
N ARG A 97 5.75 -4.10 -7.51
CA ARG A 97 5.11 -5.28 -8.12
C ARG A 97 4.48 -6.17 -7.06
N LEU A 98 5.15 -6.39 -5.92
CA LEU A 98 4.56 -7.12 -4.78
C LEU A 98 3.31 -6.44 -4.18
N GLN A 99 3.07 -5.16 -4.49
CA GLN A 99 1.87 -4.41 -4.14
C GLN A 99 0.92 -4.22 -5.32
N SER A 100 1.05 -5.00 -6.40
CA SER A 100 0.21 -4.93 -7.61
C SER A 100 0.27 -3.60 -8.39
N PHE A 101 1.37 -2.84 -8.29
CA PHE A 101 1.62 -1.77 -9.26
C PHE A 101 2.13 -2.37 -10.58
N PRO A 102 1.56 -1.99 -11.73
CA PRO A 102 2.01 -2.50 -13.02
C PRO A 102 3.43 -2.00 -13.33
N ASP A 103 4.15 -2.73 -14.18
CA ASP A 103 5.54 -2.42 -14.54
C ASP A 103 5.67 -1.09 -15.28
N SER A 104 4.61 -0.64 -15.95
CA SER A 104 4.51 0.68 -16.59
C SER A 104 4.38 1.83 -15.61
N PHE A 105 4.03 1.57 -14.33
CA PHE A 105 3.85 2.61 -13.33
C PHE A 105 5.19 3.29 -13.00
N THR A 106 5.27 4.60 -13.15
CA THR A 106 6.52 5.37 -13.00
C THR A 106 6.56 6.07 -11.65
N PHE A 107 7.59 5.83 -10.84
CA PHE A 107 7.78 6.55 -9.58
C PHE A 107 8.85 7.63 -9.72
N VAL A 108 8.51 8.86 -9.32
CA VAL A 108 9.39 10.04 -9.39
C VAL A 108 9.96 10.38 -8.01
N GLY A 109 11.19 10.89 -8.01
CA GLY A 109 11.82 11.50 -6.84
C GLY A 109 13.10 10.80 -6.39
N SER A 110 13.56 11.16 -5.19
CA SER A 110 14.73 10.52 -4.59
C SER A 110 14.43 9.06 -4.24
N LYS A 111 15.48 8.22 -4.07
CA LYS A 111 15.32 6.83 -3.63
C LYS A 111 14.46 6.70 -2.37
N THR A 112 14.64 7.60 -1.41
CA THR A 112 13.84 7.63 -0.18
C THR A 112 12.40 8.05 -0.44
N ALA A 113 12.16 9.05 -1.31
CA ALA A 113 10.80 9.48 -1.66
C ALA A 113 10.01 8.35 -2.33
N VAL A 114 10.61 7.66 -3.29
CA VAL A 114 9.98 6.50 -3.95
C VAL A 114 9.73 5.35 -2.96
N ASN A 115 10.66 5.08 -2.04
CA ASN A 115 10.43 4.08 -1.00
C ASN A 115 9.26 4.45 -0.08
N ASN A 116 9.11 5.73 0.26
CA ASN A 116 8.00 6.23 1.06
C ASN A 116 6.67 6.06 0.33
N GLN A 117 6.62 6.44 -0.94
CA GLN A 117 5.46 6.28 -1.81
C GLN A 117 5.02 4.82 -1.89
N ILE A 118 5.94 3.90 -2.20
CA ILE A 118 5.64 2.46 -2.28
C ILE A 118 5.25 1.91 -0.91
N GLY A 119 6.00 2.21 0.16
CA GLY A 119 5.76 1.64 1.49
C GLY A 119 4.42 2.07 2.12
N ASN A 120 3.93 3.26 1.80
CA ASN A 120 2.67 3.81 2.32
C ASN A 120 1.46 3.49 1.44
N ALA A 121 1.64 3.10 0.19
CA ALA A 121 0.57 2.90 -0.77
C ALA A 121 -0.50 1.86 -0.34
N VAL A 122 -1.69 2.03 -0.89
CA VAL A 122 -2.70 0.97 -1.00
C VAL A 122 -2.41 0.17 -2.28
N PRO A 123 -2.37 -1.17 -2.23
CA PRO A 123 -2.24 -1.98 -3.44
C PRO A 123 -3.34 -1.66 -4.48
N PRO A 124 -3.01 -1.33 -5.74
CA PRO A 124 -4.01 -0.99 -6.75
C PRO A 124 -5.07 -2.07 -6.97
N LEU A 125 -4.68 -3.35 -6.94
CA LEU A 125 -5.64 -4.45 -7.13
C LEU A 125 -6.62 -4.60 -5.95
N LEU A 126 -6.23 -4.19 -4.74
CA LEU A 126 -7.13 -4.17 -3.60
C LEU A 126 -8.14 -3.03 -3.75
N ALA A 127 -7.67 -1.84 -4.14
CA ALA A 127 -8.50 -0.69 -4.44
C ALA A 127 -9.50 -0.97 -5.57
N TYR A 128 -9.07 -1.67 -6.62
CA TYR A 128 -9.94 -2.13 -7.71
C TYR A 128 -11.06 -3.02 -7.18
N GLN A 129 -10.73 -4.04 -6.38
CA GLN A 129 -11.75 -4.93 -5.82
C GLN A 129 -12.72 -4.24 -4.87
N ILE A 130 -12.28 -3.20 -4.14
CA ILE A 130 -13.17 -2.34 -3.34
C ILE A 130 -14.13 -1.57 -4.25
N ALA A 131 -13.61 -0.94 -5.31
CA ALA A 131 -14.41 -0.19 -6.28
C ALA A 131 -15.44 -1.05 -7.01
N GLU A 132 -15.12 -2.31 -7.31
CA GLU A 132 -16.06 -3.29 -7.90
C GLU A 132 -17.21 -3.70 -6.98
N ARG A 133 -17.14 -3.42 -5.67
CA ARG A 133 -18.28 -3.64 -4.76
C ARG A 133 -19.23 -2.46 -4.68
N ILE A 134 -18.88 -1.32 -5.27
CA ILE A 134 -19.78 -0.18 -5.39
C ILE A 134 -20.67 -0.45 -6.62
N PRO A 135 -22.01 -0.41 -6.49
CA PRO A 135 -22.94 -0.87 -7.54
C PRO A 135 -23.03 0.04 -8.77
N PHE A 136 -22.25 1.10 -8.81
CA PHE A 136 -22.20 2.09 -9.87
C PHE A 136 -20.77 2.61 -10.04
N LYS A 137 -20.51 3.25 -11.17
CA LYS A 137 -19.28 4.01 -11.41
C LYS A 137 -19.55 5.49 -11.23
N GLY A 138 -18.50 6.24 -10.92
CA GLY A 138 -18.61 7.66 -10.68
C GLY A 138 -17.32 8.40 -10.97
N GLN A 139 -17.22 9.55 -10.33
CA GLN A 139 -16.07 10.43 -10.35
C GLN A 139 -15.56 10.62 -8.93
N PHE A 140 -14.27 10.91 -8.74
CA PHE A 140 -13.69 10.99 -7.41
C PHE A 140 -12.59 12.03 -7.26
N VAL A 141 -12.41 12.47 -6.01
CA VAL A 141 -11.22 13.18 -5.52
C VAL A 141 -10.34 12.20 -4.78
N ASP A 142 -9.02 12.29 -4.92
CA ASP A 142 -8.06 11.49 -4.14
C ASP A 142 -7.27 12.39 -3.16
N LEU A 143 -7.62 12.34 -1.88
CA LEU A 143 -6.96 13.10 -0.82
C LEU A 143 -5.86 12.27 -0.17
N PHE A 144 -4.75 12.91 0.21
CA PHE A 144 -3.57 12.19 0.70
C PHE A 144 -3.15 11.09 -0.30
N SER A 145 -3.16 11.45 -1.59
CA SER A 145 -3.16 10.49 -2.70
C SER A 145 -1.91 9.60 -2.72
N GLY A 146 -0.81 10.07 -2.14
CA GLY A 146 0.50 9.45 -2.30
C GLY A 146 0.81 9.26 -3.78
N ALA A 147 1.39 8.12 -4.13
CA ALA A 147 1.61 7.76 -5.53
C ALA A 147 0.33 7.54 -6.34
N GLY A 148 -0.86 7.43 -5.71
CA GLY A 148 -2.12 7.16 -6.40
C GLY A 148 -2.47 5.66 -6.51
N GLY A 149 -2.01 4.82 -5.57
CA GLY A 149 -2.36 3.40 -5.56
C GLY A 149 -3.86 3.14 -5.39
N LEU A 150 -4.51 3.92 -4.53
CA LEU A 150 -5.97 3.88 -4.33
C LEU A 150 -6.70 4.37 -5.60
N ALA A 151 -6.32 5.52 -6.13
CA ALA A 151 -6.87 6.05 -7.38
C ALA A 151 -6.72 5.10 -8.57
N LEU A 152 -5.55 4.46 -8.74
CA LEU A 152 -5.31 3.55 -9.86
C LEU A 152 -6.30 2.39 -9.88
N GLY A 153 -6.59 1.80 -8.72
CA GLY A 153 -7.58 0.73 -8.62
C GLY A 153 -8.99 1.19 -9.01
N PHE A 154 -9.38 2.40 -8.59
CA PHE A 154 -10.66 3.00 -8.99
C PHE A 154 -10.72 3.28 -10.50
N ILE A 155 -9.62 3.75 -11.10
CA ILE A 155 -9.53 3.95 -12.56
C ILE A 155 -9.65 2.62 -13.31
N TRP A 156 -8.98 1.55 -12.85
CA TRP A 156 -9.15 0.21 -13.44
C TRP A 156 -10.60 -0.28 -13.39
N SER A 157 -11.36 0.18 -12.40
CA SER A 157 -12.79 -0.10 -12.22
C SER A 157 -13.69 0.82 -13.07
N GLY A 158 -13.13 1.77 -13.83
CA GLY A 158 -13.87 2.69 -14.70
C GLY A 158 -14.32 3.99 -14.03
N TRP A 159 -13.83 4.30 -12.83
CA TRP A 159 -14.08 5.60 -12.18
C TRP A 159 -13.21 6.70 -12.77
N LYS A 160 -13.71 7.95 -12.69
CA LYS A 160 -13.02 9.13 -13.25
C LYS A 160 -12.39 9.98 -12.15
N ALA A 161 -11.07 10.14 -12.19
CA ALA A 161 -10.38 11.07 -11.30
C ALA A 161 -10.74 12.53 -11.67
N ILE A 162 -10.99 13.36 -10.66
CA ILE A 162 -11.23 14.80 -10.82
C ILE A 162 -9.97 15.56 -10.46
N VAL A 163 -9.51 15.40 -9.22
CA VAL A 163 -8.34 16.08 -8.67
C VAL A 163 -7.74 15.24 -7.55
N ALA A 164 -6.43 15.29 -7.39
CA ALA A 164 -5.73 14.71 -6.25
C ALA A 164 -5.06 15.77 -5.38
N ASN A 165 -4.84 15.45 -4.10
CA ASN A 165 -4.09 16.28 -3.17
C ASN A 165 -3.10 15.46 -2.35
N ASP A 166 -1.89 15.99 -2.20
CA ASP A 166 -0.87 15.50 -1.28
C ASP A 166 0.07 16.65 -0.90
N ILE A 167 0.77 16.52 0.23
CA ILE A 167 1.78 17.48 0.70
C ILE A 167 3.19 17.13 0.17
N ASP A 168 3.38 15.92 -0.34
CA ASP A 168 4.63 15.46 -0.93
C ASP A 168 4.68 15.78 -2.44
N LYS A 169 5.65 16.62 -2.82
CA LYS A 169 5.83 17.03 -4.22
C LYS A 169 6.08 15.86 -5.17
N TYR A 170 6.80 14.82 -4.73
CA TYR A 170 7.15 13.69 -5.57
C TYR A 170 5.97 12.72 -5.73
N ALA A 171 5.12 12.63 -4.71
CA ALA A 171 3.82 11.97 -4.79
C ALA A 171 2.93 12.65 -5.84
N ILE A 172 2.82 13.98 -5.82
CA ILE A 172 2.08 14.75 -6.84
C ILE A 172 2.64 14.54 -8.24
N GLU A 173 3.96 14.64 -8.42
CA GLU A 173 4.61 14.39 -9.73
C GLU A 173 4.34 12.97 -10.23
N THR A 174 4.44 11.97 -9.34
CA THR A 174 4.13 10.57 -9.65
C THR A 174 2.66 10.39 -10.02
N HIS A 175 1.74 10.98 -9.25
CA HIS A 175 0.32 10.92 -9.52
C HIS A 175 -0.03 11.52 -10.89
N LYS A 176 0.57 12.67 -11.24
CA LYS A 176 0.34 13.33 -12.53
C LYS A 176 0.73 12.48 -13.73
N ILE A 177 1.83 11.73 -13.62
CA ILE A 177 2.33 10.88 -14.71
C ILE A 177 1.46 9.64 -14.90
N ASN A 178 0.91 9.07 -13.81
CA ASN A 178 0.26 7.76 -13.88
C ASN A 178 -1.27 7.79 -13.82
N ILE A 179 -1.87 8.81 -13.21
CA ILE A 179 -3.30 8.84 -12.86
C ILE A 179 -4.03 9.95 -13.61
N GLY A 180 -3.56 11.19 -13.48
CA GLY A 180 -4.18 12.35 -14.12
C GLY A 180 -3.50 13.66 -13.78
N GLU A 181 -3.52 14.61 -14.71
CA GLU A 181 -2.74 15.86 -14.64
C GLU A 181 -3.19 16.83 -13.54
N ASP A 182 -4.46 16.76 -13.12
CA ASP A 182 -5.00 17.63 -12.08
C ASP A 182 -4.69 17.08 -10.69
N ALA A 183 -3.62 17.62 -10.09
CA ALA A 183 -3.23 17.32 -8.73
C ALA A 183 -2.58 18.55 -8.08
N ILE A 184 -3.01 18.87 -6.85
CA ILE A 184 -2.58 20.03 -6.08
C ILE A 184 -1.65 19.64 -4.93
N LEU A 185 -0.45 20.24 -4.93
CA LEU A 185 0.50 20.15 -3.83
C LEU A 185 0.07 21.11 -2.71
N GLY A 186 -0.14 20.60 -1.51
CA GLY A 186 -0.41 21.43 -0.34
C GLY A 186 -1.04 20.68 0.83
N ASP A 187 -1.05 21.33 1.99
CA ASP A 187 -1.74 20.83 3.17
C ASP A 187 -3.25 20.93 2.98
N ILE A 188 -3.99 19.87 3.26
CA ILE A 188 -5.45 19.82 3.13
C ILE A 188 -6.17 20.82 4.07
N ASN A 189 -5.48 21.36 5.08
CA ASN A 189 -6.04 22.37 5.97
C ASN A 189 -5.89 23.80 5.43
N ASP A 190 -5.12 23.99 4.35
CA ASP A 190 -5.00 25.28 3.68
C ASP A 190 -6.29 25.62 2.92
N ASN A 191 -6.79 26.83 3.12
CA ASN A 191 -8.02 27.30 2.48
C ASN A 191 -7.87 27.40 0.96
N GLU A 192 -6.69 27.72 0.43
CA GLU A 192 -6.46 27.77 -1.02
C GLU A 192 -6.54 26.37 -1.63
N VAL A 193 -5.97 25.37 -0.95
CA VAL A 193 -6.03 23.97 -1.36
C VAL A 193 -7.46 23.45 -1.32
N VAL A 194 -8.19 23.72 -0.23
CA VAL A 194 -9.60 23.35 -0.09
C VAL A 194 -10.45 23.99 -1.18
N ALA A 195 -10.30 25.30 -1.41
CA ALA A 195 -11.05 26.02 -2.43
C ALA A 195 -10.81 25.43 -3.83
N TYR A 196 -9.55 25.15 -4.17
CA TYR A 196 -9.20 24.53 -5.45
C TYR A 196 -9.90 23.17 -5.66
N ILE A 197 -9.85 22.28 -4.65
CA ILE A 197 -10.47 20.96 -4.71
C ILE A 197 -11.99 21.10 -4.86
N VAL A 198 -12.62 21.96 -4.06
CA VAL A 198 -14.08 22.19 -4.09
C VAL A 198 -14.52 22.75 -5.44
N ASP A 199 -13.79 23.69 -6.02
CA ASP A 199 -14.11 24.28 -7.32
C ASP A 199 -14.04 23.25 -8.46
N ARG A 200 -12.99 22.41 -8.48
CA ARG A 200 -12.89 21.29 -9.44
C ARG A 200 -14.07 20.32 -9.30
N CYS A 201 -14.51 20.05 -8.07
CA CYS A 201 -15.66 19.18 -7.83
C CYS A 201 -16.98 19.78 -8.30
N LYS A 202 -17.19 21.08 -8.07
CA LYS A 202 -18.38 21.81 -8.57
C LYS A 202 -18.44 21.79 -10.09
N GLU A 203 -17.31 22.02 -10.75
CA GLU A 203 -17.20 21.93 -12.21
C GLU A 203 -17.47 20.52 -12.73
N ALA A 204 -16.89 19.51 -12.08
CA ALA A 204 -17.09 18.11 -12.44
C ALA A 204 -18.55 17.67 -12.28
N LYS A 205 -19.22 18.08 -11.18
CA LYS A 205 -20.67 17.88 -10.97
C LYS A 205 -21.51 18.60 -12.02
N LYS A 206 -21.15 19.83 -12.41
CA LYS A 206 -21.86 20.56 -13.48
C LYS A 206 -21.69 19.90 -14.84
N LYS A 207 -20.48 19.40 -15.15
CA LYS A 207 -20.17 18.72 -16.42
C LYS A 207 -20.81 17.34 -16.50
N ASN A 208 -20.83 16.61 -15.38
CA ASN A 208 -21.34 15.23 -15.30
C ASN A 208 -22.35 15.07 -14.14
N PRO A 209 -23.54 15.70 -14.21
CA PRO A 209 -24.49 15.72 -13.10
C PRO A 209 -25.08 14.35 -12.75
N HIS A 210 -24.95 13.37 -13.64
CA HIS A 210 -25.41 12.00 -13.45
C HIS A 210 -24.35 11.09 -12.80
N LEU A 211 -23.09 11.52 -12.72
CA LEU A 211 -22.02 10.72 -12.12
C LEU A 211 -21.91 11.03 -10.62
N PRO A 212 -22.10 10.04 -9.73
CA PRO A 212 -21.89 10.23 -8.31
C PRO A 212 -20.43 10.61 -8.03
N LEU A 213 -20.24 11.49 -7.06
CA LEU A 213 -18.95 11.99 -6.62
C LEU A 213 -18.53 11.28 -5.34
N PHE A 214 -17.30 10.76 -5.31
CA PHE A 214 -16.70 10.15 -4.14
C PHE A 214 -15.47 10.93 -3.68
N VAL A 215 -15.17 10.83 -2.38
CA VAL A 215 -13.88 11.24 -1.83
C VAL A 215 -13.12 9.99 -1.42
N LEU A 216 -11.93 9.79 -1.99
CA LEU A 216 -11.00 8.74 -1.62
C LEU A 216 -9.89 9.36 -0.77
N GLY A 217 -9.29 8.58 0.12
CA GLY A 217 -8.04 8.99 0.75
C GLY A 217 -7.62 8.19 1.97
N GLY A 218 -6.35 8.29 2.33
CA GLY A 218 -5.77 7.63 3.50
C GLY A 218 -5.06 8.62 4.43
N PRO A 219 -5.80 9.38 5.27
CA PRO A 219 -5.17 10.35 6.15
C PRO A 219 -4.19 9.68 7.12
N PRO A 220 -2.95 10.19 7.25
CA PRO A 220 -1.91 9.49 7.98
C PRO A 220 -2.14 9.54 9.50
N CYS A 221 -2.28 8.38 10.14
CA CYS A 221 -2.37 8.27 11.60
C CYS A 221 -0.97 8.08 12.24
N GLN A 222 -0.18 9.15 12.30
CA GLN A 222 1.22 9.09 12.77
C GLN A 222 1.43 9.40 14.26
N GLY A 223 0.39 9.75 15.01
CA GLY A 223 0.53 10.21 16.39
C GLY A 223 0.92 9.15 17.42
N PHE A 224 0.68 7.84 17.20
CA PHE A 224 1.00 6.84 18.23
C PHE A 224 1.43 5.46 17.69
N SER A 225 2.32 5.42 16.69
CA SER A 225 2.91 4.14 16.27
C SER A 225 3.74 3.50 17.39
N THR A 226 3.72 2.16 17.48
CA THR A 226 4.44 1.32 18.45
C THR A 226 5.97 1.54 18.51
N ALA A 227 6.55 2.26 17.56
CA ALA A 227 7.98 2.55 17.50
C ALA A 227 8.40 3.88 18.18
N ASN A 228 7.47 4.73 18.60
CA ASN A 228 7.80 6.04 19.17
C ASN A 228 6.82 6.46 20.27
N THR A 229 7.07 6.00 21.51
CA THR A 229 6.27 6.25 22.72
C THR A 229 6.32 7.70 23.25
N ARG A 230 6.78 8.67 22.44
CA ARG A 230 7.11 10.04 22.87
C ARG A 230 6.23 11.15 22.28
N ARG A 231 5.16 10.85 21.53
CA ARG A 231 4.27 11.88 20.95
C ARG A 231 2.88 11.73 21.56
N GLY A 232 2.41 12.77 22.23
CA GLY A 232 1.14 12.81 22.97
C GLY A 232 -0.07 13.06 22.07
N ALA A 233 -1.24 13.22 22.70
CA ALA A 233 -2.53 13.51 22.06
C ALA A 233 -2.57 14.79 21.21
N ASP A 234 -1.60 15.69 21.38
CA ASP A 234 -1.47 16.95 20.64
C ASP A 234 -0.74 16.82 19.28
N ASP A 235 -0.43 15.61 18.79
CA ASP A 235 0.14 15.48 17.44
C ASP A 235 -0.93 15.89 16.41
N TYR A 236 -0.72 17.06 15.78
CA TYR A 236 -1.58 17.63 14.73
C TYR A 236 -1.95 16.63 13.63
N ARG A 237 -1.11 15.61 13.39
CA ARG A 237 -1.38 14.56 12.40
C ARG A 237 -2.55 13.66 12.77
N ASN A 238 -2.89 13.55 14.06
CA ASN A 238 -4.12 12.87 14.50
C ASN A 238 -5.38 13.64 14.10
N TRP A 239 -5.27 14.91 13.68
CA TRP A 239 -6.40 15.75 13.27
C TRP A 239 -6.55 15.83 11.75
N LEU A 240 -5.68 15.20 10.96
CA LEU A 240 -5.76 15.26 9.49
C LEU A 240 -7.05 14.62 8.93
N PHE A 241 -7.69 13.72 9.67
CA PHE A 241 -9.02 13.23 9.30
C PHE A 241 -10.09 14.35 9.35
N LYS A 242 -9.89 15.41 10.14
CA LYS A 242 -10.78 16.59 10.11
C LYS A 242 -10.64 17.38 8.81
N GLY A 243 -9.45 17.45 8.24
CA GLY A 243 -9.25 18.01 6.89
C GLY A 243 -10.02 17.20 5.85
N TYR A 244 -9.96 15.87 5.93
CA TYR A 244 -10.79 14.99 5.10
C TYR A 244 -12.30 15.25 5.29
N SER A 245 -12.76 15.34 6.55
CA SER A 245 -14.16 15.60 6.90
C SER A 245 -14.66 16.97 6.43
N LYS A 246 -13.83 18.01 6.53
CA LYS A 246 -14.12 19.34 5.98
C LYS A 246 -14.40 19.29 4.47
N ILE A 247 -13.62 18.49 3.73
CA ILE A 247 -13.88 18.27 2.31
C ILE A 247 -15.22 17.56 2.07
N LEU A 248 -15.58 16.57 2.88
CA LEU A 248 -16.90 15.94 2.79
C LEU A 248 -18.03 16.94 3.02
N GLU A 249 -17.90 17.82 4.02
CA GLU A 249 -18.88 18.84 4.36
C GLU A 249 -19.12 19.84 3.22
N GLU A 250 -18.04 20.33 2.62
CA GLU A 250 -18.07 21.32 1.53
C GLU A 250 -18.60 20.73 0.21
N ILE A 251 -18.18 19.50 -0.11
CA ILE A 251 -18.47 18.86 -1.39
C ILE A 251 -19.82 18.13 -1.39
N LYS A 252 -20.23 17.59 -0.24
CA LYS A 252 -21.39 16.70 -0.06
C LYS A 252 -21.39 15.58 -1.10
N PRO A 253 -20.42 14.64 -1.03
CA PRO A 253 -20.31 13.53 -1.98
C PRO A 253 -21.38 12.47 -1.71
N GLU A 254 -21.65 11.62 -2.70
CA GLU A 254 -22.56 10.47 -2.56
C GLU A 254 -21.95 9.33 -1.73
N GLY A 255 -20.65 9.34 -1.51
CA GLY A 255 -19.94 8.40 -0.66
C GLY A 255 -18.46 8.71 -0.54
N PHE A 256 -17.75 7.88 0.22
CA PHE A 256 -16.33 8.03 0.43
C PHE A 256 -15.64 6.69 0.70
N ILE A 257 -14.32 6.66 0.47
CA ILE A 257 -13.42 5.60 0.92
C ILE A 257 -12.33 6.23 1.77
N PHE A 258 -12.26 5.79 3.01
CA PHE A 258 -11.22 6.18 3.95
C PHE A 258 -10.36 4.96 4.27
N GLU A 259 -9.07 5.04 3.97
CA GLU A 259 -8.10 3.97 4.22
C GLU A 259 -7.24 4.28 5.45
N ASN A 260 -6.86 3.23 6.19
CA ASN A 260 -5.85 3.33 7.23
C ASN A 260 -5.11 2.04 7.55
N VAL A 261 -4.10 2.15 8.41
CA VAL A 261 -3.39 1.01 8.99
C VAL A 261 -4.14 0.42 10.17
N THR A 262 -3.95 -0.89 10.44
CA THR A 262 -4.59 -1.60 11.56
C THR A 262 -4.22 -1.08 12.94
N GLY A 263 -3.17 -0.26 13.05
CA GLY A 263 -2.82 0.45 14.27
C GLY A 263 -3.99 1.29 14.82
N ILE A 264 -4.88 1.78 13.95
CA ILE A 264 -6.03 2.62 14.29
C ILE A 264 -6.95 2.00 15.36
N PHE A 265 -7.11 0.67 15.39
CA PHE A 265 -7.93 -0.02 16.39
C PHE A 265 -7.39 0.09 17.82
N ASN A 266 -6.07 0.30 17.97
CA ASN A 266 -5.41 0.34 19.27
C ASN A 266 -5.11 1.77 19.74
N LEU A 267 -5.24 2.77 18.86
CA LEU A 267 -4.98 4.17 19.18
C LEU A 267 -5.96 4.64 20.27
N GLU A 268 -5.40 5.18 21.35
CA GLU A 268 -6.16 5.63 22.53
C GLU A 268 -7.16 4.60 23.06
N LYS A 269 -6.78 3.30 23.04
CA LYS A 269 -7.64 2.18 23.44
C LYS A 269 -8.93 2.09 22.61
N GLY A 270 -8.86 2.44 21.33
CA GLY A 270 -9.97 2.36 20.37
C GLY A 270 -10.77 3.66 20.24
N LYS A 271 -10.61 4.62 21.14
CA LYS A 271 -11.37 5.89 21.13
C LYS A 271 -11.19 6.70 19.85
N PHE A 272 -9.99 6.64 19.26
CA PHE A 272 -9.69 7.38 18.05
C PHE A 272 -10.49 6.88 16.84
N LEU A 273 -10.70 5.56 16.74
CA LEU A 273 -11.53 4.99 15.68
C LEU A 273 -13.00 5.39 15.84
N GLU A 274 -13.52 5.37 17.07
CA GLU A 274 -14.89 5.83 17.36
C GLU A 274 -15.07 7.31 17.00
N MET A 275 -14.10 8.17 17.33
CA MET A 275 -14.14 9.58 16.94
C MET A 275 -14.17 9.78 15.42
N ILE A 276 -13.39 9.00 14.66
CA ILE A 276 -13.43 9.03 13.19
C ILE A 276 -14.79 8.55 12.69
N ARG A 277 -15.31 7.45 13.25
CA ARG A 277 -16.60 6.91 12.88
C ARG A 277 -17.72 7.91 13.11
N ASP A 278 -17.78 8.52 14.29
CA ASP A 278 -18.80 9.50 14.67
C ASP A 278 -18.76 10.71 13.73
N ASP A 279 -17.57 11.21 13.41
CA ASP A 279 -17.38 12.34 12.51
C ASP A 279 -17.78 12.03 11.06
N LEU A 280 -17.28 10.92 10.51
CA LEU A 280 -17.57 10.54 9.13
C LEU A 280 -19.03 10.12 8.91
N SER A 281 -19.68 9.55 9.93
CA SER A 281 -21.09 9.14 9.85
C SER A 281 -22.07 10.30 9.66
N GLN A 282 -21.66 11.54 9.96
CA GLN A 282 -22.50 12.72 9.78
C GLN A 282 -22.69 13.09 8.29
N HIS A 283 -21.83 12.57 7.41
CA HIS A 283 -21.81 12.93 5.99
C HIS A 283 -22.50 11.91 5.07
N VAL A 284 -22.91 10.76 5.61
CA VAL A 284 -23.45 9.63 4.83
C VAL A 284 -24.57 8.90 5.60
N GLY A 285 -25.38 8.11 4.90
CA GLY A 285 -26.49 7.37 5.54
C GLY A 285 -26.04 6.12 6.30
N SER A 286 -24.98 5.46 5.82
CA SER A 286 -24.34 4.33 6.47
C SER A 286 -22.83 4.32 6.24
N LEU A 287 -22.13 3.67 7.17
CA LEU A 287 -20.70 3.43 7.12
C LEU A 287 -20.40 1.98 7.49
N LYS A 288 -19.45 1.39 6.78
CA LYS A 288 -18.92 0.05 7.04
C LYS A 288 -17.41 0.10 7.24
N ILE A 289 -16.91 -0.64 8.21
CA ILE A 289 -15.48 -0.75 8.52
C ILE A 289 -15.06 -2.19 8.34
N ASP A 290 -14.15 -2.44 7.39
CA ASP A 290 -13.58 -3.76 7.13
C ASP A 290 -12.07 -3.77 7.38
N LYS A 291 -11.59 -4.89 7.93
CA LYS A 291 -10.16 -5.19 8.00
C LYS A 291 -9.82 -6.20 6.92
N LEU A 292 -9.06 -5.79 5.92
CA LEU A 292 -8.71 -6.60 4.76
C LEU A 292 -7.23 -6.99 4.78
N ASN A 293 -6.90 -8.23 4.40
CA ASN A 293 -5.53 -8.65 4.15
C ASN A 293 -5.31 -8.86 2.65
N SER A 294 -4.41 -8.11 2.02
CA SER A 294 -4.21 -8.15 0.56
C SER A 294 -3.92 -9.54 0.00
N VAL A 295 -3.36 -10.45 0.81
CA VAL A 295 -3.09 -11.84 0.40
C VAL A 295 -4.35 -12.63 0.07
N GLU A 296 -5.50 -12.22 0.61
CA GLU A 296 -6.82 -12.83 0.36
C GLU A 296 -7.45 -12.32 -0.95
N TYR A 297 -6.83 -11.32 -1.57
CA TYR A 297 -7.35 -10.59 -2.72
C TYR A 297 -6.42 -10.68 -3.94
N GLY A 298 -5.71 -11.81 -4.09
CA GLY A 298 -4.84 -12.06 -5.26
C GLY A 298 -3.54 -11.26 -5.28
N ILE A 299 -3.11 -10.66 -4.16
CA ILE A 299 -1.89 -9.84 -4.11
C ILE A 299 -0.78 -10.62 -3.37
N PRO A 300 0.44 -10.69 -3.90
CA PRO A 300 1.57 -11.45 -3.34
C PRO A 300 2.21 -10.77 -2.11
N GLN A 301 1.38 -10.23 -1.21
CA GLN A 301 1.80 -9.55 0.00
C GLN A 301 0.80 -9.77 1.13
N ARG A 302 1.31 -10.02 2.33
CA ARG A 302 0.55 -10.05 3.58
C ARG A 302 0.48 -8.66 4.20
N ARG A 303 -0.39 -7.79 3.68
CA ARG A 303 -0.61 -6.42 4.19
C ARG A 303 -2.05 -6.27 4.66
N GLU A 304 -2.20 -5.92 5.93
CA GLU A 304 -3.51 -5.63 6.52
C GLU A 304 -3.82 -4.13 6.43
N ARG A 305 -5.07 -3.81 6.09
CA ARG A 305 -5.62 -2.46 6.00
C ARG A 305 -7.02 -2.38 6.57
N VAL A 306 -7.33 -1.20 7.09
CA VAL A 306 -8.68 -0.83 7.52
C VAL A 306 -9.27 0.03 6.42
N ILE A 307 -10.40 -0.40 5.90
CA ILE A 307 -11.15 0.32 4.87
C ILE A 307 -12.48 0.71 5.49
N ILE A 308 -12.75 2.01 5.48
CA ILE A 308 -14.02 2.58 5.88
C ILE A 308 -14.73 3.06 4.63
N VAL A 309 -15.88 2.47 4.34
CA VAL A 309 -16.74 2.82 3.21
C VAL A 309 -17.95 3.56 3.74
N GLY A 310 -18.21 4.75 3.21
CA GLY A 310 -19.40 5.54 3.54
C GLY A 310 -20.27 5.78 2.31
N GLY A 311 -21.59 5.78 2.51
CA GLY A 311 -22.56 6.01 1.43
C GLY A 311 -24.00 5.80 1.86
N LYS A 312 -24.87 5.40 0.92
CA LYS A 312 -26.27 5.07 1.21
C LYS A 312 -26.41 3.68 1.82
N ASN A 313 -27.31 3.55 2.80
CA ASN A 313 -27.57 2.30 3.54
C ASN A 313 -27.84 1.11 2.62
N GLU A 314 -28.62 1.32 1.55
CA GLU A 314 -29.06 0.30 0.60
C GLU A 314 -27.93 -0.61 0.06
N TRP A 315 -26.75 -0.03 -0.20
CA TRP A 315 -25.62 -0.78 -0.75
C TRP A 315 -24.45 -0.94 0.23
N VAL A 316 -24.24 0.02 1.14
CA VAL A 316 -23.15 -0.07 2.13
C VAL A 316 -23.39 -1.24 3.10
N ASP A 317 -24.63 -1.44 3.55
CA ASP A 317 -24.96 -2.47 4.53
C ASP A 317 -24.84 -3.89 3.92
N THR A 318 -24.99 -4.00 2.60
CA THR A 318 -24.95 -5.27 1.85
C THR A 318 -23.59 -5.54 1.20
N MET A 319 -22.73 -4.53 1.06
CA MET A 319 -21.38 -4.66 0.53
C MET A 319 -20.57 -5.70 1.32
N LYS A 320 -19.94 -6.65 0.64
CA LYS A 320 -19.05 -7.64 1.26
C LYS A 320 -17.79 -7.83 0.44
N MET A 321 -16.66 -7.92 1.14
CA MET A 321 -15.38 -8.32 0.57
C MET A 321 -15.17 -9.79 0.90
N GLU A 322 -15.22 -10.64 -0.12
CA GLU A 322 -15.00 -12.08 0.01
C GLU A 322 -13.57 -12.42 -0.46
N PRO A 323 -12.79 -13.18 0.32
CA PRO A 323 -11.50 -13.71 -0.11
C PRO A 323 -11.60 -14.53 -1.41
N ILE A 324 -10.64 -14.33 -2.30
CA ILE A 324 -10.47 -15.12 -3.54
C ILE A 324 -9.24 -16.03 -3.50
N THR A 325 -8.29 -15.74 -2.61
CA THR A 325 -7.08 -16.54 -2.42
C THR A 325 -6.90 -16.92 -0.95
N LYS A 326 -6.33 -18.10 -0.71
CA LYS A 326 -6.09 -18.63 0.63
C LYS A 326 -5.03 -17.83 1.36
N ASN A 327 -5.34 -17.33 2.55
CA ASN A 327 -4.32 -16.78 3.44
C ASN A 327 -3.45 -17.91 4.02
N PRO A 328 -2.13 -17.91 3.78
CA PRO A 328 -1.26 -19.01 4.22
C PRO A 328 -1.16 -19.18 5.75
N LYS A 329 -1.68 -18.23 6.53
CA LYS A 329 -1.80 -18.36 7.99
C LYS A 329 -2.86 -19.41 8.39
N PHE A 330 -3.90 -19.62 7.57
CA PHE A 330 -4.95 -20.59 7.87
C PHE A 330 -4.54 -21.98 7.38
N LYS A 331 -4.49 -22.92 8.32
CA LYS A 331 -4.09 -24.32 8.05
C LYS A 331 -5.25 -25.17 7.53
N GLU A 332 -6.48 -24.68 7.64
CA GLU A 332 -7.68 -25.40 7.21
C GLU A 332 -7.70 -25.59 5.69
N GLU A 333 -8.27 -26.70 5.24
CA GLU A 333 -8.57 -26.89 3.83
C GLU A 333 -9.68 -25.92 3.42
N CYS A 334 -9.46 -25.19 2.33
CA CYS A 334 -10.46 -24.31 1.74
C CYS A 334 -10.41 -24.48 0.22
N SER A 335 -11.54 -24.23 -0.45
CA SER A 335 -11.65 -24.30 -1.91
C SER A 335 -10.95 -23.15 -2.64
N LEU A 336 -10.50 -22.11 -1.92
CA LEU A 336 -9.83 -20.96 -2.52
C LEU A 336 -8.48 -21.33 -3.13
N HIS A 337 -8.14 -20.66 -4.24
CA HIS A 337 -6.83 -20.78 -4.87
C HIS A 337 -5.69 -20.43 -3.90
N ARG A 338 -4.51 -21.03 -4.11
CA ARG A 338 -3.32 -20.68 -3.34
C ARG A 338 -3.00 -19.19 -3.48
N ALA A 339 -2.41 -18.59 -2.45
CA ALA A 339 -1.88 -17.24 -2.57
C ALA A 339 -0.77 -17.16 -3.65
N ILE A 340 -0.69 -16.00 -4.29
CA ILE A 340 0.39 -15.67 -5.23
C ILE A 340 1.69 -15.52 -4.46
N SER A 341 2.74 -16.19 -4.91
CA SER A 341 4.03 -16.24 -4.24
C SER A 341 4.95 -15.10 -4.66
N VAL A 342 6.05 -14.90 -3.94
CA VAL A 342 7.12 -13.97 -4.35
C VAL A 342 7.73 -14.39 -5.68
N GLU A 343 7.91 -15.69 -5.90
CA GLU A 343 8.44 -16.21 -7.16
C GLU A 343 7.47 -16.00 -8.33
N ASP A 344 6.17 -16.22 -8.11
CA ASP A 344 5.15 -15.89 -9.11
C ASP A 344 5.24 -14.42 -9.51
N ALA A 345 5.52 -13.53 -8.55
CA ALA A 345 5.59 -12.09 -8.80
C ALA A 345 6.88 -11.62 -9.47
N LEU A 346 8.03 -12.23 -9.18
CA LEU A 346 9.34 -11.63 -9.48
C LEU A 346 10.23 -12.43 -10.44
N SER A 347 9.94 -13.71 -10.71
CA SER A 347 10.88 -14.60 -11.41
C SER A 347 11.16 -14.28 -12.88
N ASP A 348 10.35 -13.44 -13.53
CA ASP A 348 10.57 -12.93 -14.89
C ASP A 348 11.34 -11.59 -14.92
N LEU A 349 11.60 -10.96 -13.77
CA LEU A 349 12.44 -9.77 -13.70
C LEU A 349 13.92 -10.14 -13.83
N PRO A 350 14.76 -9.29 -14.47
CA PRO A 350 16.19 -9.54 -14.57
C PRO A 350 16.82 -9.55 -13.18
N LYS A 351 17.83 -10.41 -12.99
CA LYS A 351 18.65 -10.35 -11.77
C LYS A 351 19.47 -9.06 -11.77
N ILE A 352 19.77 -8.55 -10.58
CA ILE A 352 20.64 -7.39 -10.39
C ILE A 352 21.54 -7.60 -9.17
N GLU A 353 22.79 -7.17 -9.29
CA GLU A 353 23.75 -7.18 -8.19
C GLU A 353 23.57 -5.97 -7.26
N PRO A 354 24.07 -5.99 -6.01
CA PRO A 354 24.07 -4.81 -5.15
C PRO A 354 24.66 -3.59 -5.89
N THR A 355 24.01 -2.43 -5.77
CA THR A 355 24.34 -1.16 -6.48
C THR A 355 24.05 -1.11 -7.98
N GLU A 356 23.59 -2.19 -8.58
CA GLU A 356 23.25 -2.22 -9.99
C GLU A 356 21.88 -1.59 -10.28
N ASP A 357 21.79 -0.88 -11.41
CA ASP A 357 20.54 -0.39 -11.98
C ASP A 357 20.15 -1.26 -13.18
N GLY A 358 19.07 -2.01 -13.02
CA GLY A 358 18.51 -2.86 -14.06
C GLY A 358 17.40 -2.18 -14.88
N SER A 359 17.20 -0.87 -14.76
CA SER A 359 16.06 -0.19 -15.38
C SER A 359 15.99 -0.33 -16.90
N ASP A 360 17.15 -0.40 -17.56
CA ASP A 360 17.27 -0.56 -19.01
C ASP A 360 17.34 -2.01 -19.48
N ARG A 361 17.20 -2.98 -18.56
CA ARG A 361 17.23 -4.40 -18.90
C ARG A 361 15.90 -4.87 -19.48
N ASN A 362 15.97 -5.93 -20.29
CA ASN A 362 14.81 -6.70 -20.69
C ASN A 362 14.38 -7.65 -19.56
N TYR A 363 13.14 -8.12 -19.64
CA TYR A 363 12.66 -9.22 -18.80
C TYR A 363 13.55 -10.46 -18.98
N ALA A 364 13.76 -11.22 -17.91
CA ALA A 364 14.55 -12.43 -17.93
C ALA A 364 13.88 -13.56 -18.73
N SER A 365 12.55 -13.51 -18.86
CA SER A 365 11.77 -14.43 -19.69
C SER A 365 10.43 -13.83 -20.12
N GLU A 366 9.71 -14.55 -20.97
CA GLU A 366 8.27 -14.36 -21.12
C GLU A 366 7.53 -14.60 -19.79
N PRO A 367 6.31 -14.04 -19.62
CA PRO A 367 5.51 -14.26 -18.41
C PRO A 367 5.26 -15.76 -18.19
N ARG A 368 5.56 -16.25 -16.99
CA ARG A 368 5.42 -17.65 -16.60
C ARG A 368 4.08 -17.97 -15.94
N ASN A 369 3.33 -16.94 -15.55
CA ASN A 369 2.03 -17.06 -14.90
C ASN A 369 1.16 -15.81 -15.17
N VAL A 370 -0.12 -15.89 -14.82
CA VAL A 370 -1.11 -14.83 -15.04
C VAL A 370 -0.82 -13.55 -14.25
N TYR A 371 -0.12 -13.62 -13.11
CA TYR A 371 0.25 -12.43 -12.36
C TYR A 371 1.32 -11.61 -13.10
N GLN A 372 2.31 -12.28 -13.71
CA GLN A 372 3.33 -11.62 -14.52
C GLN A 372 2.72 -11.02 -15.79
N GLN A 373 1.76 -11.72 -16.42
CA GLN A 373 1.02 -11.16 -17.56
C GLN A 373 0.27 -9.89 -17.16
N PHE A 374 -0.42 -9.91 -16.01
CA PHE A 374 -1.10 -8.74 -15.45
C PHE A 374 -0.14 -7.58 -15.17
N MET A 375 0.95 -7.82 -14.44
CA MET A 375 1.93 -6.77 -14.11
C MET A 375 2.62 -6.17 -15.34
N ARG A 376 2.77 -6.96 -16.41
CA ARG A 376 3.33 -6.50 -17.69
C ARG A 376 2.32 -5.85 -18.63
N GLY A 377 1.06 -5.70 -18.21
CA GLY A 377 -0.01 -5.09 -18.99
C GLY A 377 -0.61 -5.99 -20.08
N GLY A 378 -0.33 -7.30 -20.04
CA GLY A 378 -0.92 -8.28 -20.94
C GLY A 378 -2.32 -8.74 -20.53
N LEU A 379 -2.75 -8.43 -19.30
CA LEU A 379 -4.11 -8.65 -18.80
C LEU A 379 -4.60 -7.38 -18.08
N SER A 380 -5.90 -7.14 -18.12
CA SER A 380 -6.61 -6.22 -17.24
C SER A 380 -6.73 -6.81 -15.82
N ALA A 381 -7.11 -5.96 -14.84
CA ALA A 381 -7.39 -6.42 -13.49
C ALA A 381 -8.57 -7.42 -13.45
N GLU A 382 -9.59 -7.21 -14.28
CA GLU A 382 -10.74 -8.12 -14.40
C GLU A 382 -10.31 -9.51 -14.91
N GLU A 383 -9.58 -9.55 -16.03
CA GLU A 383 -9.07 -10.79 -16.62
C GLU A 383 -8.13 -11.52 -15.65
N TYR A 384 -7.25 -10.79 -14.96
CA TYR A 384 -6.40 -11.39 -13.93
C TYR A 384 -7.22 -12.09 -12.84
N LEU A 385 -8.21 -11.39 -12.27
CA LEU A 385 -9.06 -11.95 -11.22
C LEU A 385 -9.89 -13.13 -11.73
N PHE A 386 -10.38 -13.09 -12.97
CA PHE A 386 -11.10 -14.21 -13.57
C PHE A 386 -10.24 -15.48 -13.66
N ASN A 387 -8.93 -15.34 -13.90
CA ASN A 387 -8.01 -16.48 -14.02
C ASN A 387 -7.52 -17.04 -12.67
N ILE A 388 -7.89 -16.43 -11.53
CA ILE A 388 -7.45 -16.86 -10.19
C ILE A 388 -8.60 -17.04 -9.18
N LYS A 389 -9.85 -16.85 -9.61
CA LYS A 389 -11.08 -17.15 -8.87
C LYS A 389 -11.55 -18.55 -9.20
#